data_AF-A0A5M3X9R3-F1
#
_entry.id   AF-A0A5M3X9R3-F1
#
_cell.length_a   1.000
_cell.length_b   1.000
_cell.length_c   1.000
_cell.angle_alpha   90.00
_cell.angle_beta   90.00
_cell.angle_gamma   90.00
#
_symmetry.space_group_name_H-M   'P 1'
#
loop_
_entity.id
_entity.type
_entity.pdbx_description
1 polymer ?
#
loop_
_entity_poly.entity_id
_entity_poly.type
_entity_poly.pdbx_seq_one_letter_code
_entity_poly.pdbx_strand_id
1 'polypeptide(L)'
;MKALRAALTALTLTAVTGLSAAPAHADPEPTIQADAAYSTTACDPRGVTSSDNSLAATLNGKLTKKMRGAMTGYRVSCARMVVNTVRNLGLHSRAAVIAITTVIVESAIQNIDQEYDHDSLGLFQQRGTWGSRAQRLDPVWATTAFINKMKRVYPNNAWMTTPIGEVCQGVQVSAYPAKYPPEVSDAQIIVNHLWQPAPTPTHGRDSTGYYNPADGTFHLRNVLGDGTSNYAWGTSLETLPNALVLTGDWNGDGKDSMGYYNPADGTFHLRNTLDDGGSNTAWDTSLETLPDAVVLTGDWNGDGKDSFGYYNPADGTFHLRNAHNDGSSDYAWGTALETVPDAVVLVGDWNGDGKDSLGYYNPADGTFHLRNALNDGSSDYAWGTSLETLPDAVVLTGDWNGDGKDSLGYYNPADGTYHLRDTLDDGGSDYAWGTALETVPGAVILTGDWNGS
;
A
#
# COMPACT_ATOMS: atom_id res chain seq x y z
N MET A 1 73.60 39.92 -37.34
CA MET A 1 74.03 40.50 -38.63
C MET A 1 74.02 39.40 -39.68
N LYS A 2 73.40 39.67 -40.85
CA LYS A 2 73.31 38.84 -42.08
C LYS A 2 72.38 37.61 -41.93
N ALA A 3 71.18 37.52 -42.54
CA ALA A 3 70.76 37.79 -43.93
C ALA A 3 71.64 37.00 -44.92
N LEU A 4 71.19 36.25 -45.93
CA LEU A 4 70.05 36.39 -46.82
C LEU A 4 70.20 35.25 -47.89
N ARG A 5 69.09 34.68 -48.41
CA ARG A 5 68.92 34.10 -49.78
C ARG A 5 69.81 32.91 -50.23
N ALA A 6 69.44 32.03 -51.16
CA ALA A 6 68.24 31.64 -51.89
C ALA A 6 68.69 30.47 -52.80
N ALA A 7 67.84 29.48 -53.07
CA ALA A 7 67.74 28.87 -54.41
C ALA A 7 66.53 27.94 -54.47
N LEU A 8 65.68 28.26 -55.43
CA LEU A 8 64.40 27.70 -55.78
C LEU A 8 64.61 26.57 -56.80
N THR A 9 63.98 25.41 -56.61
CA THR A 9 63.67 24.49 -57.71
C THR A 9 62.27 23.91 -57.50
N ALA A 10 61.33 24.34 -58.34
CA ALA A 10 60.03 23.70 -58.57
C ALA A 10 60.24 22.33 -59.26
N LEU A 11 59.36 21.34 -59.36
CA LEU A 11 57.91 21.15 -59.30
C LEU A 11 57.79 19.60 -59.21
N THR A 12 56.93 18.97 -58.41
CA THR A 12 55.65 18.42 -58.90
C THR A 12 54.75 17.97 -57.75
N LEU A 13 53.47 18.13 -58.05
CA LEU A 13 52.29 18.07 -57.20
C LEU A 13 51.79 16.62 -57.04
N THR A 14 51.64 16.15 -55.81
CA THR A 14 50.67 15.10 -55.48
C THR A 14 50.06 15.41 -54.11
N ALA A 15 48.77 15.72 -54.13
CA ALA A 15 47.96 15.96 -52.95
C ALA A 15 47.70 14.64 -52.22
N VAL A 16 48.06 14.58 -50.93
CA VAL A 16 47.35 13.76 -49.95
C VAL A 16 47.11 14.64 -48.73
N THR A 17 45.84 14.96 -48.53
CA THR A 17 45.28 15.77 -47.47
C THR A 17 45.56 15.17 -46.10
N GLY A 18 46.04 16.00 -45.18
CA GLY A 18 46.17 15.66 -43.76
C GLY A 18 44.81 15.44 -43.11
N LEU A 19 44.70 14.40 -42.29
CA LEU A 19 43.63 14.30 -41.30
C LEU A 19 43.94 15.28 -40.17
N SER A 20 43.24 16.42 -40.16
CA SER A 20 43.03 17.20 -38.94
C SER A 20 41.91 16.53 -38.14
N ALA A 21 42.19 16.16 -36.89
CA ALA A 21 41.18 15.71 -35.95
C ALA A 21 40.15 16.84 -35.72
N ALA A 22 38.91 16.59 -36.12
CA ALA A 22 37.76 17.41 -35.75
C ALA A 22 37.41 17.17 -34.27
N PRO A 23 36.88 18.17 -33.55
CA PRO A 23 36.43 17.97 -32.17
C PRO A 23 35.28 16.96 -32.16
N ALA A 24 35.25 16.11 -31.14
CA ALA A 24 34.19 15.13 -30.93
C ALA A 24 32.83 15.84 -30.91
N HIS A 25 32.01 15.57 -31.92
CA HIS A 25 30.59 15.86 -31.86
C HIS A 25 30.00 14.99 -30.75
N ALA A 26 29.47 15.62 -29.71
CA ALA A 26 28.55 14.96 -28.81
C ALA A 26 27.33 14.52 -29.64
N ASP A 27 27.14 13.22 -29.79
CA ASP A 27 25.90 12.68 -30.34
C ASP A 27 24.75 13.18 -29.46
N PRO A 28 23.63 13.67 -30.05
CA PRO A 28 22.47 14.01 -29.26
C PRO A 28 21.96 12.75 -28.55
N GLU A 29 21.71 12.85 -27.25
CA GLU A 29 21.01 11.80 -26.49
C GLU A 29 19.70 11.48 -27.22
N PRO A 30 19.35 10.19 -27.42
CA PRO A 30 18.12 9.83 -28.09
C PRO A 30 16.95 10.20 -27.17
N THR A 31 16.32 11.34 -27.45
CA THR A 31 14.92 11.54 -27.12
C THR A 31 14.13 10.41 -27.77
N ILE A 32 13.25 9.72 -27.04
CA ILE A 32 12.26 8.81 -27.62
C ILE A 32 11.42 9.64 -28.60
N GLN A 33 11.87 9.64 -29.85
CA GLN A 33 11.13 10.09 -31.00
C GLN A 33 10.01 9.08 -31.15
N ALA A 34 8.74 9.53 -31.13
CA ALA A 34 7.52 8.72 -31.19
C ALA A 34 7.76 7.31 -31.77
N ASP A 35 7.99 6.33 -30.87
CA ASP A 35 8.35 4.97 -31.26
C ASP A 35 7.29 4.41 -32.21
N ALA A 36 7.73 3.55 -33.14
CA ALA A 36 6.83 2.71 -33.90
C ALA A 36 5.81 2.06 -32.94
N ALA A 37 4.52 2.19 -33.25
CA ALA A 37 3.44 1.69 -32.40
C ALA A 37 3.49 0.16 -32.34
N TYR A 38 4.24 -0.39 -31.39
CA TYR A 38 4.19 -1.80 -31.06
C TYR A 38 2.79 -2.13 -30.55
N SER A 39 2.25 -3.28 -30.96
CA SER A 39 1.03 -3.79 -30.34
C SER A 39 1.33 -4.19 -28.89
N THR A 40 0.44 -3.79 -27.97
CA THR A 40 0.62 -3.96 -26.53
C THR A 40 -0.65 -4.50 -25.89
N THR A 41 -0.49 -5.31 -24.86
CA THR A 41 -1.59 -5.71 -23.98
C THR A 41 -1.58 -4.91 -22.67
N ALA A 42 -2.71 -4.92 -21.96
CA ALA A 42 -2.84 -4.30 -20.64
C ALA A 42 -1.91 -4.99 -19.62
N CYS A 43 -1.33 -4.20 -18.72
CA CYS A 43 -0.52 -4.74 -17.64
C CYS A 43 -1.34 -5.09 -16.40
N ASP A 44 -2.22 -4.18 -15.96
CA ASP A 44 -3.20 -4.44 -14.92
C ASP A 44 -4.53 -4.82 -15.61
N PRO A 45 -5.13 -6.00 -15.32
CA PRO A 45 -6.45 -6.36 -15.82
C PRO A 45 -7.55 -5.35 -15.44
N ARG A 46 -7.36 -4.58 -14.37
CA ARG A 46 -8.26 -3.50 -13.93
C ARG A 46 -8.11 -2.21 -14.74
N GLY A 47 -7.10 -2.13 -15.61
CA GLY A 47 -6.83 -0.97 -16.45
C GLY A 47 -5.96 0.10 -15.79
N VAL A 48 -5.86 1.24 -16.49
CA VAL A 48 -5.10 2.43 -16.06
C VAL A 48 -5.97 3.28 -15.14
N THR A 49 -5.42 3.71 -13.99
CA THR A 49 -6.14 4.55 -13.02
C THR A 49 -5.86 6.04 -13.23
N SER A 50 -6.64 6.90 -12.58
CA SER A 50 -6.36 8.35 -12.51
C SER A 50 -5.02 8.64 -11.82
N SER A 51 -4.68 7.88 -10.78
CA SER A 51 -3.39 7.97 -10.08
C SER A 51 -2.22 7.60 -10.99
N ASP A 52 -2.38 6.59 -11.86
CA ASP A 52 -1.37 6.25 -12.87
C ASP A 52 -1.10 7.44 -13.81
N ASN A 53 -2.14 8.18 -14.22
CA ASN A 53 -2.01 9.36 -15.07
C ASN A 53 -1.33 10.54 -14.36
N SER A 54 -1.71 10.83 -13.12
CA SER A 54 -1.10 11.89 -12.30
C SER A 54 0.38 11.61 -12.01
N LEU A 55 0.71 10.35 -11.71
CA LEU A 55 2.09 9.94 -11.49
C LEU A 55 2.91 10.00 -12.79
N ALA A 56 2.32 9.66 -13.94
CA ALA A 56 3.00 9.82 -15.23
C ALA A 56 3.41 11.28 -15.49
N ALA A 57 2.52 12.23 -15.21
CA ALA A 57 2.82 13.66 -15.31
C ALA A 57 3.97 14.08 -14.37
N THR A 58 3.94 13.60 -13.13
CA THR A 58 4.99 13.85 -12.12
C THR A 58 6.34 13.29 -12.57
N LEU A 59 6.37 12.03 -13.03
CA LEU A 59 7.60 11.37 -13.47
C LEU A 59 8.19 12.04 -14.70
N ASN A 60 7.37 12.50 -15.65
CA ASN A 60 7.85 13.21 -16.84
C ASN A 60 8.63 14.50 -16.50
N GLY A 61 8.37 15.12 -15.35
CA GLY A 61 9.13 16.25 -14.84
C GLY A 61 10.44 15.89 -14.11
N LYS A 62 10.64 14.61 -13.76
CA LYS A 62 11.76 14.13 -12.92
C LYS A 62 12.75 13.22 -13.64
N LEU A 63 12.28 12.42 -14.59
CA LEU A 63 13.11 11.46 -15.31
C LEU A 63 14.05 12.16 -16.29
N THR A 64 15.27 11.64 -16.43
CA THR A 64 16.34 12.29 -17.20
C THR A 64 16.94 11.41 -18.28
N LYS A 65 16.61 10.11 -18.31
CA LYS A 65 17.17 9.12 -19.22
C LYS A 65 16.13 8.69 -20.26
N LYS A 66 16.12 7.41 -20.66
CA LYS A 66 15.29 6.91 -21.77
C LYS A 66 13.81 7.22 -21.59
N MET A 67 13.33 7.28 -20.35
CA MET A 67 11.91 7.51 -20.04
C MET A 67 11.54 9.00 -19.87
N ARG A 68 12.48 9.93 -20.08
CA ARG A 68 12.22 11.38 -19.99
C ARG A 68 11.11 11.81 -20.93
N GLY A 69 10.02 12.34 -20.37
CA GLY A 69 8.86 12.81 -21.13
C GLY A 69 8.04 11.69 -21.79
N ALA A 70 8.36 10.42 -21.54
CA ALA A 70 7.73 9.28 -22.18
C ALA A 70 6.73 8.54 -21.27
N MET A 71 6.63 8.88 -19.98
CA MET A 71 5.68 8.21 -19.08
C MET A 71 4.23 8.54 -19.47
N THR A 72 3.40 7.50 -19.49
CA THR A 72 1.94 7.57 -19.68
C THR A 72 1.28 6.77 -18.57
N GLY A 73 -0.03 6.95 -18.32
CA GLY A 73 -0.74 6.13 -17.34
C GLY A 73 -0.61 4.62 -17.64
N TYR A 74 -0.54 4.23 -18.92
CA TYR A 74 -0.23 2.85 -19.31
C TYR A 74 1.16 2.38 -18.83
N ARG A 75 2.21 3.17 -19.08
CA ARG A 75 3.57 2.81 -18.63
C ARG A 75 3.67 2.79 -17.10
N VAL A 76 2.94 3.68 -16.42
CA VAL A 76 2.85 3.67 -14.96
C VAL A 76 2.12 2.43 -14.45
N SER A 77 0.99 2.02 -15.06
CA SER A 77 0.29 0.79 -14.66
C SER A 77 1.16 -0.45 -14.85
N CYS A 78 1.97 -0.49 -15.92
CA CYS A 78 2.97 -1.53 -16.13
C CYS A 78 4.07 -1.54 -15.07
N ALA A 79 4.65 -0.38 -14.76
CA ALA A 79 5.64 -0.26 -13.68
C ALA A 79 5.05 -0.64 -12.32
N ARG A 80 3.80 -0.23 -12.03
CA ARG A 80 3.04 -0.56 -10.82
C ARG A 80 2.89 -2.08 -10.65
N MET A 81 2.51 -2.80 -11.70
CA MET A 81 2.42 -4.27 -11.64
C MET A 81 3.77 -4.94 -11.35
N VAL A 82 4.86 -4.47 -11.94
CA VAL A 82 6.21 -4.98 -11.65
C VAL A 82 6.60 -4.72 -10.19
N VAL A 83 6.39 -3.48 -9.70
CA VAL A 83 6.73 -3.07 -8.33
C VAL A 83 5.90 -3.84 -7.31
N ASN A 84 4.58 -3.91 -7.49
CA ASN A 84 3.66 -4.64 -6.60
C ASN A 84 4.00 -6.12 -6.56
N THR A 85 4.34 -6.74 -7.69
CA THR A 85 4.76 -8.15 -7.71
C THR A 85 6.01 -8.37 -6.86
N VAL A 86 7.01 -7.48 -6.95
CA VAL A 86 8.23 -7.59 -6.12
C VAL A 86 7.92 -7.38 -4.64
N ARG A 87 7.04 -6.43 -4.30
CA ARG A 87 6.55 -6.21 -2.93
C ARG A 87 5.85 -7.44 -2.38
N ASN A 88 4.93 -8.02 -3.13
CA ASN A 88 4.15 -9.20 -2.74
C ASN A 88 5.02 -10.45 -2.58
N LEU A 89 6.20 -10.49 -3.20
CA LEU A 89 7.22 -11.53 -2.99
C LEU A 89 8.07 -11.29 -1.71
N GLY A 90 7.79 -10.25 -0.93
CA GLY A 90 8.50 -9.92 0.31
C GLY A 90 9.95 -9.47 0.09
N LEU A 91 10.28 -8.92 -1.08
CA LEU A 91 11.65 -8.53 -1.42
C LEU A 91 11.92 -7.05 -1.13
N HIS A 92 13.19 -6.73 -0.87
CA HIS A 92 13.65 -5.36 -0.70
C HIS A 92 13.45 -4.51 -1.98
N SER A 93 13.19 -3.19 -1.83
CA SER A 93 12.91 -2.23 -2.92
C SER A 93 13.91 -2.27 -4.07
N ARG A 94 15.18 -2.53 -3.74
CA ARG A 94 16.26 -2.74 -4.71
C ARG A 94 15.92 -3.79 -5.78
N ALA A 95 15.22 -4.87 -5.44
CA ALA A 95 14.79 -5.87 -6.42
C ALA A 95 13.83 -5.27 -7.46
N ALA A 96 12.96 -4.34 -7.05
CA ALA A 96 12.10 -3.61 -7.97
C ALA A 96 12.89 -2.63 -8.82
N VAL A 97 13.93 -1.97 -8.28
CA VAL A 97 14.82 -1.12 -9.08
C VAL A 97 15.51 -1.94 -10.18
N ILE A 98 15.97 -3.16 -9.85
CA ILE A 98 16.56 -4.09 -10.83
C ILE A 98 15.54 -4.48 -11.91
N ALA A 99 14.32 -4.84 -11.51
CA ALA A 99 13.26 -5.20 -12.44
C ALA A 99 12.84 -4.02 -13.34
N ILE A 100 12.64 -2.83 -12.78
CA ILE A 100 12.27 -1.61 -13.51
C ILE A 100 13.39 -1.18 -14.47
N THR A 101 14.65 -1.19 -14.03
CA THR A 101 15.81 -0.95 -14.91
C THR A 101 15.77 -1.88 -16.12
N THR A 102 15.45 -3.15 -15.89
CA THR A 102 15.36 -4.14 -16.96
C THR A 102 14.24 -3.80 -17.95
N VAL A 103 13.01 -3.57 -17.49
CA VAL A 103 11.88 -3.29 -18.41
C VAL A 103 11.97 -1.94 -19.12
N ILE A 104 12.70 -0.95 -18.56
CA ILE A 104 13.05 0.28 -19.28
C ILE A 104 13.90 -0.06 -20.51
N VAL A 105 14.95 -0.85 -20.33
CA VAL A 105 15.86 -1.22 -21.41
C VAL A 105 15.16 -2.08 -22.45
N GLU A 106 14.46 -3.13 -22.00
CA GLU A 106 13.88 -4.15 -22.88
C GLU A 106 12.68 -3.64 -23.67
N SER A 107 11.77 -2.89 -23.04
CA SER A 107 10.48 -2.55 -23.65
C SER A 107 10.07 -1.08 -23.53
N ALA A 108 10.90 -0.24 -22.90
CA ALA A 108 10.48 1.10 -22.46
C ALA A 108 9.18 1.05 -21.63
N ILE A 109 9.10 0.05 -20.74
CA ILE A 109 7.97 -0.21 -19.84
C ILE A 109 6.66 -0.51 -20.61
N GLN A 110 6.73 -1.32 -21.66
CA GLN A 110 5.57 -1.69 -22.47
C GLN A 110 5.40 -3.21 -22.49
N ASN A 111 4.17 -3.68 -22.29
CA ASN A 111 3.85 -5.10 -22.40
C ASN A 111 3.56 -5.45 -23.86
N ILE A 112 4.63 -5.48 -24.65
CA ILE A 112 4.60 -5.69 -26.10
C ILE A 112 4.06 -7.09 -26.39
N ASP A 113 2.92 -7.18 -27.05
CA ASP A 113 2.27 -8.45 -27.38
C ASP A 113 2.70 -9.00 -28.74
N GLN A 114 3.30 -8.19 -29.59
CA GLN A 114 3.91 -8.67 -30.82
C GLN A 114 5.24 -9.35 -30.54
N GLU A 115 5.44 -10.57 -31.06
CA GLU A 115 6.76 -11.20 -31.02
C GLU A 115 7.74 -10.41 -31.87
N TYR A 116 8.82 -9.93 -31.24
CA TYR A 116 9.94 -9.25 -31.89
C TYR A 116 11.21 -10.07 -31.65
N ASP A 117 12.24 -9.82 -32.46
CA ASP A 117 13.58 -10.40 -32.37
C ASP A 117 13.64 -11.81 -31.73
N HIS A 118 13.49 -12.82 -32.58
CA HIS A 118 13.64 -14.23 -32.24
C HIS A 118 12.57 -14.90 -31.34
N ASP A 119 11.41 -14.28 -31.09
CA ASP A 119 10.25 -14.76 -30.27
C ASP A 119 10.03 -14.04 -28.92
N SER A 120 10.75 -12.94 -28.70
CA SER A 120 10.73 -12.15 -27.47
C SER A 120 9.41 -11.38 -27.33
N LEU A 121 8.86 -11.34 -26.11
CA LEU A 121 7.61 -10.64 -25.83
C LEU A 121 7.50 -10.14 -24.38
N GLY A 122 6.53 -9.26 -24.16
CA GLY A 122 6.15 -8.74 -22.86
C GLY A 122 7.14 -7.74 -22.27
N LEU A 123 6.90 -7.35 -21.01
CA LEU A 123 7.65 -6.29 -20.32
C LEU A 123 9.17 -6.52 -20.31
N PHE A 124 9.59 -7.76 -20.13
CA PHE A 124 10.99 -8.17 -20.01
C PHE A 124 11.59 -8.69 -21.33
N GLN A 125 10.85 -8.64 -22.45
CA GLN A 125 11.23 -9.22 -23.75
C GLN A 125 11.76 -10.66 -23.60
N GLN A 126 11.05 -11.48 -22.82
CA GLN A 126 11.44 -12.86 -22.56
C GLN A 126 11.17 -13.74 -23.79
N ARG A 127 12.12 -14.61 -24.14
CA ARG A 127 12.00 -15.62 -25.21
C ARG A 127 11.12 -16.81 -24.80
N GLY A 128 10.68 -17.63 -25.75
CA GLY A 128 9.81 -18.79 -25.50
C GLY A 128 10.36 -19.82 -24.50
N THR A 129 11.69 -19.85 -24.33
CA THR A 129 12.36 -20.69 -23.32
C THR A 129 12.07 -20.30 -21.88
N TRP A 130 11.57 -19.10 -21.62
CA TRP A 130 11.17 -18.67 -20.28
C TRP A 130 9.82 -19.24 -19.88
N GLY A 131 8.85 -19.28 -20.81
CA GLY A 131 7.48 -19.74 -20.55
C GLY A 131 6.57 -19.56 -21.76
N SER A 132 5.31 -19.96 -21.60
CA SER A 132 4.30 -19.82 -22.65
C SER A 132 4.04 -18.36 -23.01
N ARG A 133 3.41 -18.10 -24.16
CA ARG A 133 3.04 -16.74 -24.57
C ARG A 133 2.15 -16.04 -23.54
N ALA A 134 1.13 -16.74 -23.02
CA ALA A 134 0.24 -16.19 -22.00
C ALA A 134 1.00 -15.82 -20.71
N GLN A 135 1.90 -16.70 -20.27
CA GLN A 135 2.74 -16.48 -19.09
C GLN A 135 3.65 -15.24 -19.26
N ARG A 136 4.32 -15.11 -20.40
CA ARG A 136 5.23 -13.98 -20.64
C ARG A 136 4.51 -12.64 -20.85
N LEU A 137 3.22 -12.66 -21.20
CA LEU A 137 2.35 -11.48 -21.28
C LEU A 137 1.69 -11.10 -19.94
N ASP A 138 1.70 -11.98 -18.96
CA ASP A 138 1.23 -11.70 -17.60
C ASP A 138 2.35 -11.01 -16.80
N PRO A 139 2.21 -9.73 -16.41
CA PRO A 139 3.24 -9.02 -15.67
C PRO A 139 3.60 -9.64 -14.33
N VAL A 140 2.66 -10.25 -13.61
CA VAL A 140 2.91 -10.90 -12.32
C VAL A 140 3.77 -12.13 -12.55
N TRP A 141 3.38 -12.96 -13.52
CA TRP A 141 4.14 -14.17 -13.85
C TRP A 141 5.54 -13.82 -14.39
N ALA A 142 5.64 -12.90 -15.37
CA ALA A 142 6.90 -12.54 -16.02
C ALA A 142 7.89 -11.91 -15.03
N THR A 143 7.41 -11.06 -14.13
CA THR A 143 8.22 -10.48 -13.04
C THR A 143 8.69 -11.56 -12.08
N THR A 144 7.80 -12.46 -11.65
CA THR A 144 8.15 -13.59 -10.77
C THR A 144 9.21 -14.50 -11.41
N ALA A 145 9.08 -14.80 -12.70
CA ALA A 145 10.06 -15.59 -13.45
C ALA A 145 11.43 -14.91 -13.52
N PHE A 146 11.46 -13.60 -13.80
CA PHE A 146 12.67 -12.78 -13.78
C PHE A 146 13.36 -12.80 -12.40
N ILE A 147 12.60 -12.54 -11.34
CA ILE A 147 13.10 -12.55 -9.95
C ILE A 147 13.62 -13.92 -9.54
N ASN A 148 12.93 -15.00 -9.92
CA ASN A 148 13.39 -16.36 -9.65
C ASN A 148 14.71 -16.67 -10.36
N LYS A 149 14.90 -16.19 -11.60
CA LYS A 149 16.20 -16.32 -12.28
C LYS A 149 17.27 -15.46 -11.60
N MET A 150 16.95 -14.23 -11.21
CA MET A 150 17.86 -13.36 -10.45
C MET A 150 18.39 -14.05 -9.19
N LYS A 151 17.51 -14.65 -8.39
CA LYS A 151 17.91 -15.38 -7.17
C LYS A 151 18.80 -16.60 -7.46
N ARG A 152 18.62 -17.28 -8.61
CA ARG A 152 19.48 -18.40 -9.03
C ARG A 152 20.85 -17.94 -9.51
N VAL A 153 20.91 -16.85 -10.29
CA VAL A 153 22.17 -16.30 -10.83
C VAL A 153 22.98 -15.62 -9.71
N TYR A 154 22.30 -15.02 -8.74
CA TYR A 154 22.88 -14.31 -7.60
C TYR A 154 22.40 -14.93 -6.27
N PRO A 155 22.89 -16.13 -5.91
CA PRO A 155 22.51 -16.81 -4.67
C PRO A 155 22.98 -16.03 -3.43
N ASN A 156 22.45 -16.39 -2.26
CA ASN A 156 22.80 -15.79 -0.96
C ASN A 156 22.65 -14.26 -0.94
N ASN A 157 21.64 -13.74 -1.63
CA ASN A 157 21.36 -12.31 -1.77
C ASN A 157 22.51 -11.47 -2.37
N ALA A 158 23.40 -12.06 -3.16
CA ALA A 158 24.49 -11.33 -3.82
C ALA A 158 24.00 -10.15 -4.69
N TRP A 159 22.77 -10.23 -5.22
CA TRP A 159 22.11 -9.14 -5.97
C TRP A 159 21.90 -7.85 -5.14
N MET A 160 21.95 -7.93 -3.81
CA MET A 160 21.83 -6.77 -2.92
C MET A 160 23.04 -5.83 -3.00
N THR A 161 24.21 -6.36 -3.32
CA THR A 161 25.47 -5.59 -3.33
C THR A 161 26.07 -5.46 -4.73
N THR A 162 25.80 -6.40 -5.64
CA THR A 162 26.21 -6.31 -7.05
C THR A 162 25.59 -5.07 -7.73
N PRO A 163 26.35 -4.32 -8.57
CA PRO A 163 25.82 -3.20 -9.34
C PRO A 163 24.58 -3.58 -10.15
N ILE A 164 23.52 -2.76 -10.11
CA ILE A 164 22.20 -3.11 -10.66
C ILE A 164 22.28 -3.48 -12.15
N GLY A 165 23.02 -2.72 -12.95
CA GLY A 165 23.17 -3.02 -14.38
C GLY A 165 23.85 -4.38 -14.65
N GLU A 166 24.77 -4.82 -13.78
CA GLU A 166 25.37 -6.15 -13.86
C GLU A 166 24.36 -7.24 -13.48
N VAL A 167 23.51 -6.98 -12.48
CA VAL A 167 22.42 -7.89 -12.12
C VAL A 167 21.45 -8.06 -13.31
N CYS A 168 20.99 -6.96 -13.90
CA CYS A 168 20.13 -6.97 -15.09
C CYS A 168 20.76 -7.79 -16.23
N GLN A 169 22.01 -7.52 -16.58
CA GLN A 169 22.73 -8.26 -17.61
C GLN A 169 22.87 -9.74 -17.27
N GLY A 170 23.21 -10.09 -16.02
CA GLY A 170 23.39 -11.49 -15.61
C GLY A 170 22.10 -12.30 -15.72
N VAL A 171 20.95 -11.65 -15.54
CA VAL A 171 19.63 -12.29 -15.69
C VAL A 171 19.19 -12.36 -17.16
N GLN A 172 19.33 -11.27 -17.91
CA GLN A 172 18.85 -11.21 -19.30
C GLN A 172 19.81 -11.83 -20.33
N VAL A 173 21.11 -11.76 -20.07
CA VAL A 173 22.17 -12.19 -21.01
C VAL A 173 22.03 -11.47 -22.36
N SER A 174 21.84 -10.15 -22.32
CA SER A 174 21.68 -9.31 -23.51
C SER A 174 23.00 -9.14 -24.26
N ALA A 175 22.93 -8.93 -25.58
CA ALA A 175 24.08 -8.55 -26.40
C ALA A 175 24.55 -7.11 -26.12
N TYR A 176 23.77 -6.31 -25.39
CA TYR A 176 24.03 -4.90 -25.11
C TYR A 176 24.05 -4.57 -23.60
N PRO A 177 24.97 -5.16 -22.82
CA PRO A 177 25.03 -4.98 -21.35
C PRO A 177 25.13 -3.52 -20.90
N ALA A 178 25.77 -2.67 -21.70
CA ALA A 178 25.98 -1.26 -21.39
C ALA A 178 24.69 -0.42 -21.36
N LYS A 179 23.54 -0.98 -21.78
CA LYS A 179 22.25 -0.27 -21.79
C LYS A 179 21.58 -0.19 -20.41
N TYR A 180 21.86 -1.10 -19.48
CA TYR A 180 21.20 -1.09 -18.15
C TYR A 180 21.73 -0.03 -17.19
N PRO A 181 23.06 0.13 -16.98
CA PRO A 181 23.57 1.07 -15.98
C PRO A 181 23.05 2.52 -16.10
N PRO A 182 22.90 3.11 -17.31
CA PRO A 182 22.36 4.47 -17.44
C PRO A 182 20.94 4.64 -16.87
N GLU A 183 20.10 3.61 -16.99
CA GLU A 183 18.67 3.67 -16.65
C GLU A 183 18.39 3.46 -15.16
N VAL A 184 19.39 3.07 -14.37
CA VAL A 184 19.24 2.79 -12.92
C VAL A 184 18.69 3.99 -12.17
N SER A 185 19.12 5.20 -12.53
CA SER A 185 18.67 6.44 -11.87
C SER A 185 17.18 6.72 -12.09
N ASP A 186 16.70 6.60 -13.33
CA ASP A 186 15.29 6.75 -13.66
C ASP A 186 14.45 5.63 -13.03
N ALA A 187 14.96 4.38 -13.04
CA ALA A 187 14.32 3.26 -12.36
C ALA A 187 14.18 3.50 -10.86
N GLN A 188 15.20 4.05 -10.19
CA GLN A 188 15.14 4.39 -8.78
C GLN A 188 14.08 5.45 -8.50
N ILE A 189 13.94 6.47 -9.36
CA ILE A 189 12.91 7.51 -9.23
C ILE A 189 11.51 6.88 -9.37
N ILE A 190 11.29 6.05 -10.40
CA ILE A 190 10.01 5.36 -10.62
C ILE A 190 9.66 4.49 -9.40
N VAL A 191 10.61 3.67 -8.96
CA VAL A 191 10.43 2.81 -7.80
C VAL A 191 10.21 3.64 -6.54
N ASN A 192 10.92 4.74 -6.31
CA ASN A 192 10.69 5.55 -5.11
C ASN A 192 9.25 6.12 -5.01
N HIS A 193 8.55 6.32 -6.13
CA HIS A 193 7.14 6.77 -6.12
C HIS A 193 6.14 5.60 -6.04
N LEU A 194 6.51 4.44 -6.57
CA LEU A 194 5.63 3.25 -6.59
C LEU A 194 5.89 2.28 -5.42
N TRP A 195 7.06 2.38 -4.80
CA TRP A 195 7.54 1.54 -3.69
C TRP A 195 7.07 2.07 -2.35
N GLN A 196 6.73 3.35 -2.27
CA GLN A 196 5.76 3.79 -1.27
C GLN A 196 4.59 2.80 -1.33
N PRO A 197 3.92 2.47 -0.21
CA PRO A 197 2.57 1.91 -0.29
C PRO A 197 1.86 2.63 -1.44
N ALA A 198 1.06 1.91 -2.26
CA ALA A 198 0.23 2.62 -3.24
C ALA A 198 -0.32 3.85 -2.51
N PRO A 199 -0.26 5.10 -3.05
CA PRO A 199 -0.76 6.24 -2.32
C PRO A 199 -2.09 5.77 -1.79
N THR A 200 -2.18 5.67 -0.47
CA THR A 200 -3.35 5.16 0.21
C THR A 200 -4.49 5.85 -0.53
N PRO A 201 -5.62 5.19 -0.87
CA PRO A 201 -6.84 5.98 -0.86
C PRO A 201 -6.68 6.83 0.39
N THR A 202 -6.52 8.15 0.24
CA THR A 202 -6.38 8.98 1.42
C THR A 202 -7.67 8.67 2.12
N HIS A 203 -7.61 7.81 3.15
CA HIS A 203 -8.69 7.72 4.09
C HIS A 203 -8.79 9.17 4.50
N GLY A 204 -9.91 9.70 4.06
CA GLY A 204 -10.35 10.99 4.46
C GLY A 204 -10.37 11.03 5.97
N ARG A 205 -10.64 12.21 6.46
CA ARG A 205 -10.75 12.39 7.88
C ARG A 205 -11.79 11.41 8.47
N ASP A 206 -11.38 10.63 9.44
CA ASP A 206 -12.29 9.79 10.20
C ASP A 206 -13.30 10.62 10.96
N SER A 207 -14.46 10.01 11.12
CA SER A 207 -15.59 10.66 11.76
C SER A 207 -16.43 9.67 12.54
N THR A 208 -17.35 10.19 13.34
CA THR A 208 -18.08 9.39 14.32
C THR A 208 -19.47 9.01 13.84
N GLY A 209 -19.92 7.83 14.26
CA GLY A 209 -21.30 7.39 14.13
C GLY A 209 -21.71 6.53 15.31
N TYR A 210 -22.93 6.00 15.25
CA TYR A 210 -23.37 4.99 16.19
C TYR A 210 -24.37 4.01 15.57
N TYR A 211 -24.44 2.83 16.15
CA TYR A 211 -25.52 1.86 15.96
C TYR A 211 -26.45 1.87 17.17
N ASN A 212 -27.75 1.96 16.92
CA ASN A 212 -28.78 1.86 17.94
C ASN A 212 -29.32 0.42 18.02
N PRO A 213 -28.94 -0.37 19.03
CA PRO A 213 -29.43 -1.75 19.15
C PRO A 213 -30.92 -1.85 19.48
N ALA A 214 -31.58 -0.76 19.91
CA ALA A 214 -33.00 -0.79 20.25
C ALA A 214 -33.91 -0.84 19.02
N ASP A 215 -33.47 -0.30 17.89
CA ASP A 215 -34.24 -0.24 16.64
C ASP A 215 -33.47 -0.70 15.40
N GLY A 216 -32.22 -1.15 15.58
CA GLY A 216 -31.41 -1.70 14.49
C GLY A 216 -30.88 -0.66 13.50
N THR A 217 -30.84 0.61 13.88
CA THR A 217 -30.46 1.70 12.95
C THR A 217 -29.01 2.14 13.10
N PHE A 218 -28.36 2.40 11.95
CA PHE A 218 -27.07 3.09 11.87
C PHE A 218 -27.28 4.58 11.66
N HIS A 219 -26.38 5.38 12.24
CA HIS A 219 -26.36 6.85 12.16
C HIS A 219 -24.92 7.33 12.05
N LEU A 220 -24.48 7.67 10.85
CA LEU A 220 -23.09 8.05 10.55
C LEU A 220 -22.99 9.48 10.05
N ARG A 221 -21.84 10.12 10.29
CA ARG A 221 -21.65 11.55 10.06
C ARG A 221 -20.29 11.82 9.49
N ASN A 222 -20.19 12.64 8.44
CA ASN A 222 -18.93 12.90 7.74
C ASN A 222 -18.16 14.10 8.34
N VAL A 223 -18.48 14.47 9.58
CA VAL A 223 -17.89 15.63 10.27
C VAL A 223 -17.70 15.30 11.75
N LEU A 224 -16.60 15.77 12.33
CA LEU A 224 -16.41 15.78 13.78
C LEU A 224 -17.22 16.94 14.39
N GLY A 225 -18.25 16.62 15.17
CA GLY A 225 -19.15 17.59 15.78
C GLY A 225 -20.54 17.01 16.02
N ASP A 226 -21.50 17.82 16.48
CA ASP A 226 -22.92 17.47 16.70
C ASP A 226 -23.81 17.85 15.50
N GLY A 227 -25.04 17.33 15.44
CA GLY A 227 -25.96 17.53 14.31
C GLY A 227 -26.51 16.24 13.67
N THR A 228 -27.12 16.39 12.49
CA THR A 228 -27.85 15.32 11.80
C THR A 228 -26.93 14.31 11.10
N SER A 229 -27.37 13.06 11.04
CA SER A 229 -26.72 11.98 10.30
C SER A 229 -26.64 12.26 8.79
N ASN A 230 -25.49 12.00 8.18
CA ASN A 230 -25.31 11.99 6.73
C ASN A 230 -25.84 10.68 6.14
N TYR A 231 -25.61 9.58 6.84
CA TYR A 231 -26.14 8.27 6.52
C TYR A 231 -26.98 7.78 7.70
N ALA A 232 -28.21 7.37 7.41
CA ALA A 232 -29.06 6.71 8.39
C ALA A 232 -29.96 5.68 7.71
N TRP A 233 -29.91 4.45 8.18
CA TRP A 233 -30.71 3.35 7.66
C TRP A 233 -30.98 2.32 8.74
N GLY A 234 -32.03 1.52 8.55
CA GLY A 234 -32.38 0.41 9.43
C GLY A 234 -31.83 -0.90 8.90
N THR A 235 -31.64 -1.85 9.81
CA THR A 235 -31.26 -3.22 9.49
C THR A 235 -32.22 -4.21 10.15
N SER A 236 -31.83 -5.48 10.26
CA SER A 236 -32.46 -6.44 11.16
C SER A 236 -31.46 -7.01 12.17
N LEU A 237 -30.36 -6.30 12.39
CA LEU A 237 -29.26 -6.73 13.25
C LEU A 237 -29.69 -6.80 14.73
N GLU A 238 -30.71 -6.02 15.12
CA GLU A 238 -31.35 -6.08 16.44
C GLU A 238 -32.04 -7.43 16.72
N THR A 239 -32.28 -8.22 15.67
CA THR A 239 -32.83 -9.59 15.79
C THR A 239 -31.75 -10.66 16.01
N LEU A 240 -30.46 -10.29 15.90
CA LEU A 240 -29.31 -11.17 16.10
C LEU A 240 -28.65 -10.87 17.46
N PRO A 241 -28.87 -11.71 18.48
CA PRO A 241 -28.31 -11.47 19.80
C PRO A 241 -26.78 -11.44 19.77
N ASN A 242 -26.20 -10.43 20.42
CA ASN A 242 -24.75 -10.24 20.58
C ASN A 242 -23.96 -10.11 19.27
N ALA A 243 -24.60 -9.81 18.14
CA ALA A 243 -23.88 -9.54 16.91
C ALA A 243 -22.92 -8.35 17.12
N LEU A 244 -21.66 -8.54 16.73
CA LEU A 244 -20.64 -7.50 16.84
C LEU A 244 -20.65 -6.67 15.56
N VAL A 245 -20.89 -5.36 15.68
CA VAL A 245 -20.78 -4.43 14.55
C VAL A 245 -19.31 -4.21 14.22
N LEU A 246 -18.98 -4.25 12.93
CA LEU A 246 -17.64 -4.05 12.40
C LEU A 246 -17.63 -2.86 11.42
N THR A 247 -16.50 -2.14 11.37
CA THR A 247 -16.24 -1.04 10.45
C THR A 247 -14.97 -1.32 9.65
N GLY A 248 -14.97 -0.92 8.38
CA GLY A 248 -13.77 -0.96 7.53
C GLY A 248 -14.04 -0.80 6.03
N ASP A 249 -12.99 -0.53 5.28
CA ASP A 249 -12.94 -0.53 3.81
C ASP A 249 -12.67 -1.95 3.29
N TRP A 250 -13.73 -2.74 3.20
CA TRP A 250 -13.64 -4.14 2.74
C TRP A 250 -13.22 -4.28 1.27
N ASN A 251 -13.37 -3.24 0.44
CA ASN A 251 -13.25 -3.35 -1.02
C ASN A 251 -12.05 -2.57 -1.60
N GLY A 252 -11.43 -1.69 -0.82
CA GLY A 252 -10.29 -0.86 -1.17
C GLY A 252 -10.66 0.37 -1.99
N ASP A 253 -11.86 0.94 -1.79
CA ASP A 253 -12.33 2.16 -2.46
C ASP A 253 -12.08 3.45 -1.66
N GLY A 254 -11.49 3.32 -0.48
CA GLY A 254 -11.16 4.36 0.47
C GLY A 254 -12.33 4.78 1.36
N LYS A 255 -13.39 3.97 1.45
CA LYS A 255 -14.55 4.27 2.29
C LYS A 255 -14.85 3.15 3.25
N ASP A 256 -15.03 3.52 4.50
CA ASP A 256 -15.51 2.62 5.51
C ASP A 256 -16.99 2.31 5.33
N SER A 257 -17.30 1.05 5.58
CA SER A 257 -18.63 0.51 5.47
C SER A 257 -18.89 -0.52 6.58
N MET A 258 -20.12 -0.99 6.66
CA MET A 258 -20.55 -1.80 7.80
C MET A 258 -20.38 -3.29 7.53
N GLY A 259 -19.99 -4.01 8.58
CA GLY A 259 -20.09 -5.46 8.66
C GLY A 259 -20.61 -5.89 10.02
N TYR A 260 -20.80 -7.20 10.18
CA TYR A 260 -21.01 -7.78 11.50
C TYR A 260 -20.44 -9.19 11.60
N TYR A 261 -20.09 -9.58 12.83
CA TYR A 261 -19.81 -10.95 13.21
C TYR A 261 -20.98 -11.53 14.01
N ASN A 262 -21.47 -12.70 13.60
CA ASN A 262 -22.50 -13.44 14.31
C ASN A 262 -21.88 -14.52 15.21
N PRO A 263 -21.83 -14.31 16.54
CA PRO A 263 -21.23 -15.29 17.45
C PRO A 263 -22.03 -16.59 17.57
N ALA A 264 -23.28 -16.64 17.10
CA ALA A 264 -24.10 -17.85 17.17
C ALA A 264 -23.67 -18.94 16.18
N ASP A 265 -23.07 -18.54 15.05
CA ASP A 265 -22.68 -19.46 13.97
C ASP A 265 -21.29 -19.16 13.37
N GLY A 266 -20.52 -18.24 13.97
CA GLY A 266 -19.14 -17.96 13.56
C GLY A 266 -18.99 -17.15 12.28
N THR A 267 -20.10 -16.62 11.74
CA THR A 267 -20.09 -16.00 10.41
C THR A 267 -19.80 -14.51 10.44
N PHE A 268 -18.90 -14.08 9.56
CA PHE A 268 -18.69 -12.69 9.19
C PHE A 268 -19.59 -12.32 8.01
N HIS A 269 -20.10 -11.09 8.01
CA HIS A 269 -20.99 -10.53 7.00
C HIS A 269 -20.54 -9.10 6.70
N LEU A 270 -19.95 -8.88 5.53
CA LEU A 270 -19.41 -7.58 5.13
C LEU A 270 -20.25 -6.97 4.01
N ARG A 271 -20.49 -5.66 4.09
CA ARG A 271 -21.22 -4.89 3.09
C ARG A 271 -20.40 -3.68 2.67
N ASN A 272 -20.22 -3.50 1.37
CA ASN A 272 -19.35 -2.47 0.79
C ASN A 272 -20.06 -1.13 0.56
N THR A 273 -21.30 -0.97 1.02
CA THR A 273 -22.10 0.26 0.85
C THR A 273 -22.89 0.59 2.11
N LEU A 274 -23.06 1.88 2.38
CA LEU A 274 -23.80 2.40 3.54
C LEU A 274 -25.32 2.42 3.27
N ASP A 275 -25.93 1.23 3.23
CA ASP A 275 -27.37 1.05 3.04
C ASP A 275 -27.88 -0.29 3.65
N ASP A 276 -29.18 -0.57 3.51
CA ASP A 276 -29.88 -1.72 4.11
C ASP A 276 -29.82 -3.05 3.33
N GLY A 277 -29.00 -3.13 2.27
CA GLY A 277 -28.87 -4.35 1.47
C GLY A 277 -28.13 -5.49 2.18
N GLY A 278 -28.21 -6.69 1.61
CA GLY A 278 -27.54 -7.88 2.16
C GLY A 278 -26.02 -7.92 1.97
N SER A 279 -25.31 -8.79 2.70
CA SER A 279 -23.85 -8.90 2.66
C SER A 279 -23.30 -9.10 1.24
N ASN A 280 -22.24 -8.36 0.89
CA ASN A 280 -21.46 -8.60 -0.33
C ASN A 280 -20.59 -9.84 -0.20
N THR A 281 -20.05 -10.07 0.98
CA THR A 281 -19.19 -11.21 1.31
C THR A 281 -19.59 -11.74 2.68
N ALA A 282 -19.67 -13.07 2.81
CA ALA A 282 -19.91 -13.72 4.08
C ALA A 282 -19.21 -15.08 4.13
N TRP A 283 -18.62 -15.41 5.27
CA TRP A 283 -17.91 -16.67 5.49
C TRP A 283 -17.91 -17.05 6.97
N ASP A 284 -17.68 -18.33 7.25
CA ASP A 284 -17.56 -18.91 8.60
C ASP A 284 -16.07 -19.04 8.95
N THR A 285 -15.71 -18.80 10.21
CA THR A 285 -14.34 -18.90 10.73
C THR A 285 -14.18 -19.92 11.87
N SER A 286 -15.27 -20.57 12.29
CA SER A 286 -15.34 -21.41 13.50
C SER A 286 -14.95 -20.67 14.79
N LEU A 287 -14.97 -19.33 14.78
CA LEU A 287 -14.60 -18.48 15.91
C LEU A 287 -15.58 -18.60 17.09
N GLU A 288 -16.80 -19.07 16.86
CA GLU A 288 -17.79 -19.42 17.89
C GLU A 288 -17.31 -20.54 18.82
N THR A 289 -16.25 -21.27 18.44
CA THR A 289 -15.60 -22.27 19.29
C THR A 289 -14.59 -21.69 20.29
N LEU A 290 -14.24 -20.41 20.14
CA LEU A 290 -13.33 -19.68 21.02
C LEU A 290 -14.12 -18.67 21.87
N PRO A 291 -14.45 -19.01 23.13
CA PRO A 291 -15.19 -18.10 23.99
C PRO A 291 -14.38 -16.83 24.25
N ASP A 292 -15.09 -15.70 24.32
CA ASP A 292 -14.55 -14.37 24.65
C ASP A 292 -13.49 -13.83 23.66
N ALA A 293 -13.34 -14.47 22.48
CA ALA A 293 -12.46 -13.96 21.45
C ALA A 293 -12.88 -12.54 21.02
N VAL A 294 -11.90 -11.63 20.98
CA VAL A 294 -12.13 -10.24 20.57
C VAL A 294 -11.90 -10.14 19.08
N VAL A 295 -12.95 -9.79 18.33
CA VAL A 295 -12.88 -9.60 16.86
C VAL A 295 -12.22 -8.26 16.55
N LEU A 296 -11.33 -8.25 15.56
CA LEU A 296 -10.55 -7.10 15.14
C LEU A 296 -10.65 -6.92 13.63
N THR A 297 -10.60 -5.67 13.15
CA THR A 297 -10.61 -5.32 11.73
C THR A 297 -9.53 -4.28 11.42
N GLY A 298 -8.91 -4.40 10.24
CA GLY A 298 -7.87 -3.48 9.77
C GLY A 298 -7.09 -4.00 8.56
N ASP A 299 -6.31 -3.15 7.90
CA ASP A 299 -5.42 -3.46 6.78
C ASP A 299 -4.02 -3.84 7.27
N TRP A 300 -3.86 -5.13 7.62
CA TRP A 300 -2.60 -5.65 8.16
C TRP A 300 -1.43 -5.65 7.17
N ASN A 301 -1.69 -5.51 5.86
CA ASN A 301 -0.69 -5.73 4.82
C ASN A 301 -0.40 -4.51 3.92
N GLY A 302 -1.24 -3.48 3.99
CA GLY A 302 -1.12 -2.22 3.28
C GLY A 302 -1.55 -2.32 1.82
N ASP A 303 -2.56 -3.14 1.53
CA ASP A 303 -3.17 -3.22 0.19
C ASP A 303 -4.37 -2.29 -0.01
N GLY A 304 -4.72 -1.55 1.03
CA GLY A 304 -5.83 -0.61 1.11
C GLY A 304 -7.16 -1.28 1.45
N LYS A 305 -7.18 -2.55 1.87
CA LYS A 305 -8.41 -3.24 2.28
C LYS A 305 -8.35 -3.70 3.71
N ASP A 306 -9.42 -3.44 4.43
CA ASP A 306 -9.59 -4.00 5.75
C ASP A 306 -9.97 -5.46 5.66
N SER A 307 -9.35 -6.24 6.53
CA SER A 307 -9.64 -7.65 6.71
C SER A 307 -9.88 -7.93 8.20
N PHE A 308 -9.89 -9.21 8.57
CA PHE A 308 -10.29 -9.61 9.90
C PHE A 308 -9.13 -10.22 10.69
N GLY A 309 -9.28 -10.19 12.01
CA GLY A 309 -8.44 -10.91 12.95
C GLY A 309 -9.17 -11.13 14.26
N TYR A 310 -8.50 -11.77 15.20
CA TYR A 310 -8.97 -11.87 16.57
C TYR A 310 -7.83 -11.92 17.57
N TYR A 311 -8.14 -11.52 18.80
CA TYR A 311 -7.33 -11.77 19.99
C TYR A 311 -7.99 -12.87 20.83
N ASN A 312 -7.22 -13.87 21.22
CA ASN A 312 -7.64 -14.94 22.11
C ASN A 312 -7.19 -14.62 23.55
N PRO A 313 -8.10 -14.18 24.44
CA PRO A 313 -7.74 -13.85 25.82
C PRO A 313 -7.31 -15.07 26.65
N ALA A 314 -7.63 -16.30 26.22
CA ALA A 314 -7.31 -17.50 26.97
C ALA A 314 -5.79 -17.82 26.97
N ASP A 315 -5.08 -17.45 25.90
CA ASP A 315 -3.64 -17.70 25.75
C ASP A 315 -2.83 -16.47 25.29
N GLY A 316 -3.48 -15.30 25.18
CA GLY A 316 -2.81 -14.04 24.89
C GLY A 316 -2.34 -13.88 23.45
N THR A 317 -2.94 -14.63 22.51
CA THR A 317 -2.49 -14.66 21.11
C THR A 317 -3.31 -13.77 20.19
N PHE A 318 -2.64 -13.11 19.24
CA PHE A 318 -3.26 -12.44 18.10
C PHE A 318 -3.22 -13.35 16.87
N HIS A 319 -4.28 -13.30 16.07
CA HIS A 319 -4.47 -14.07 14.85
C HIS A 319 -5.10 -13.19 13.77
N LEU A 320 -4.31 -12.77 12.78
CA LEU A 320 -4.74 -11.83 11.73
C LEU A 320 -4.69 -12.50 10.36
N ARG A 321 -5.65 -12.16 9.49
CA ARG A 321 -5.78 -12.76 8.16
C ARG A 321 -6.17 -11.70 7.13
N ASN A 322 -5.46 -11.69 6.01
CA ASN A 322 -5.66 -10.73 4.91
C ASN A 322 -6.83 -11.10 3.98
N ALA A 323 -7.17 -12.37 3.88
CA ALA A 323 -8.23 -12.85 3.00
C ALA A 323 -9.58 -12.96 3.72
N HIS A 324 -10.68 -12.52 3.08
CA HIS A 324 -12.06 -12.67 3.58
C HIS A 324 -12.61 -14.10 3.37
N ASN A 325 -11.99 -15.07 4.04
CA ASN A 325 -12.39 -16.47 4.03
C ASN A 325 -11.82 -17.21 5.25
N ASP A 326 -12.24 -18.46 5.42
CA ASP A 326 -11.66 -19.38 6.40
C ASP A 326 -10.19 -19.72 6.08
N GLY A 327 -9.44 -20.13 7.10
CA GLY A 327 -8.08 -20.66 6.97
C GLY A 327 -7.08 -20.09 7.96
N SER A 328 -5.81 -20.48 7.79
CA SER A 328 -4.72 -20.11 8.70
C SER A 328 -4.43 -18.61 8.74
N SER A 329 -4.10 -18.08 9.91
CA SER A 329 -3.66 -16.69 10.04
C SER A 329 -2.41 -16.40 9.19
N ASP A 330 -2.37 -15.21 8.59
CA ASP A 330 -1.17 -14.68 7.93
C ASP A 330 -0.15 -14.18 8.96
N TYR A 331 -0.66 -13.62 10.07
CA TYR A 331 0.11 -13.24 11.24
C TYR A 331 -0.45 -13.92 12.48
N ALA A 332 0.40 -14.55 13.27
CA ALA A 332 0.02 -15.07 14.58
C ALA A 332 1.20 -14.99 15.56
N TRP A 333 0.96 -14.42 16.73
CA TRP A 333 1.96 -14.30 17.78
C TRP A 333 1.31 -14.25 19.16
N GLY A 334 2.07 -14.65 20.18
CA GLY A 334 1.67 -14.53 21.58
C GLY A 334 2.15 -13.22 22.20
N THR A 335 1.41 -12.73 23.19
CA THR A 335 1.79 -11.57 23.99
C THR A 335 1.76 -11.96 25.48
N ALA A 336 1.77 -10.97 26.37
CA ALA A 336 1.44 -11.16 27.79
C ALA A 336 0.16 -10.40 28.16
N LEU A 337 -0.65 -10.03 27.16
CA LEU A 337 -1.85 -9.20 27.35
C LEU A 337 -2.91 -9.91 28.18
N GLU A 338 -2.90 -11.24 28.24
CA GLU A 338 -3.74 -12.07 29.12
C GLU A 338 -3.47 -11.81 30.61
N THR A 339 -2.36 -11.15 30.94
CA THR A 339 -2.01 -10.73 32.30
C THR A 339 -2.50 -9.33 32.67
N VAL A 340 -3.08 -8.59 31.71
CA VAL A 340 -3.66 -7.24 31.90
C VAL A 340 -5.18 -7.36 31.92
N PRO A 341 -5.82 -7.33 33.10
CA PRO A 341 -7.28 -7.47 33.19
C PRO A 341 -8.01 -6.37 32.43
N ASP A 342 -9.08 -6.76 31.73
CA ASP A 342 -10.00 -5.86 31.02
C ASP A 342 -9.32 -4.97 29.97
N ALA A 343 -8.13 -5.36 29.49
CA ALA A 343 -7.41 -4.61 28.48
C ALA A 343 -8.26 -4.45 27.21
N VAL A 344 -8.37 -3.21 26.72
CA VAL A 344 -9.07 -2.89 25.48
C VAL A 344 -8.05 -2.96 24.35
N VAL A 345 -8.24 -3.89 23.42
CA VAL A 345 -7.41 -4.00 22.22
C VAL A 345 -7.75 -2.87 21.25
N LEU A 346 -6.72 -2.25 20.69
CA LEU A 346 -6.82 -1.14 19.74
C LEU A 346 -6.14 -1.50 18.42
N VAL A 347 -6.71 -1.02 17.32
CA VAL A 347 -6.19 -1.20 15.96
C VAL A 347 -6.02 0.16 15.31
N GLY A 348 -4.91 0.34 14.58
CA GLY A 348 -4.70 1.50 13.71
C GLY A 348 -3.28 1.61 13.14
N ASP A 349 -3.13 2.49 12.15
CA ASP A 349 -1.87 2.91 11.54
C ASP A 349 -1.25 4.09 12.32
N TRP A 350 -0.59 3.77 13.42
CA TRP A 350 -0.01 4.77 14.33
C TRP A 350 1.16 5.57 13.72
N ASN A 351 1.77 5.11 12.63
CA ASN A 351 2.99 5.70 12.07
C ASN A 351 2.82 6.26 10.65
N GLY A 352 1.70 5.98 9.98
CA GLY A 352 1.35 6.43 8.65
C GLY A 352 2.07 5.65 7.55
N ASP A 353 2.38 4.37 7.78
CA ASP A 353 3.00 3.50 6.79
C ASP A 353 2.00 2.74 5.89
N GLY A 354 0.72 3.02 6.08
CA GLY A 354 -0.42 2.46 5.37
C GLY A 354 -0.78 1.06 5.84
N LYS A 355 -0.37 0.64 7.06
CA LYS A 355 -0.73 -0.65 7.63
C LYS A 355 -1.24 -0.49 9.04
N ASP A 356 -2.29 -1.23 9.33
CA ASP A 356 -2.79 -1.33 10.68
C ASP A 356 -1.92 -2.23 11.54
N SER A 357 -1.79 -1.79 12.77
CA SER A 357 -1.03 -2.45 13.82
C SER A 357 -1.81 -2.39 15.13
N LEU A 358 -1.25 -2.98 16.19
CA LEU A 358 -2.01 -3.33 17.38
C LEU A 358 -1.50 -2.54 18.58
N GLY A 359 -2.41 -2.28 19.50
CA GLY A 359 -2.11 -1.71 20.81
C GLY A 359 -3.14 -2.12 21.84
N TYR A 360 -3.00 -1.61 23.05
CA TYR A 360 -4.01 -1.76 24.07
C TYR A 360 -4.07 -0.55 25.01
N TYR A 361 -5.25 -0.37 25.60
CA TYR A 361 -5.48 0.48 26.76
C TYR A 361 -5.58 -0.37 28.02
N ASN A 362 -4.85 0.02 29.07
CA ASN A 362 -4.94 -0.59 30.38
C ASN A 362 -5.86 0.24 31.28
N PRO A 363 -7.11 -0.22 31.56
CA PRO A 363 -8.04 0.54 32.39
C PRO A 363 -7.62 0.64 33.86
N ALA A 364 -6.70 -0.22 34.33
CA ALA A 364 -6.28 -0.23 35.73
C ALA A 364 -5.39 0.97 36.09
N ASP A 365 -4.62 1.49 35.13
CA ASP A 365 -3.69 2.61 35.33
C ASP A 365 -3.80 3.72 34.30
N GLY A 366 -4.76 3.62 33.37
CA GLY A 366 -5.06 4.66 32.40
C GLY A 366 -4.01 4.79 31.30
N THR A 367 -3.21 3.75 31.04
CA THR A 367 -2.11 3.83 30.07
C THR A 367 -2.45 3.25 28.70
N PHE A 368 -1.97 3.90 27.65
CA PHE A 368 -1.97 3.39 26.29
C PHE A 368 -0.62 2.77 25.94
N HIS A 369 -0.64 1.69 25.17
CA HIS A 369 0.55 0.97 24.70
C HIS A 369 0.33 0.54 23.24
N LEU A 370 1.01 1.21 22.31
CA LEU A 370 0.83 1.00 20.87
C LEU A 370 2.13 0.50 20.24
N ARG A 371 2.02 -0.39 19.25
CA ARG A 371 3.17 -0.99 18.57
C ARG A 371 2.92 -1.05 17.07
N ASN A 372 3.86 -0.54 16.29
CA ASN A 372 3.78 -0.47 14.82
C ASN A 372 4.01 -1.83 14.15
N ALA A 373 4.69 -2.76 14.84
CA ALA A 373 5.00 -4.07 14.29
C ALA A 373 3.97 -5.14 14.71
N LEU A 374 3.53 -5.98 13.76
CA LEU A 374 2.69 -7.16 13.98
C LEU A 374 3.49 -8.33 14.59
N ASN A 375 4.03 -8.14 15.79
CA ASN A 375 4.76 -9.13 16.57
C ASN A 375 4.81 -8.76 18.06
N ASP A 376 5.40 -9.62 18.87
CA ASP A 376 5.68 -9.32 20.27
C ASP A 376 6.80 -8.27 20.41
N GLY A 377 6.81 -7.57 21.54
CA GLY A 377 7.86 -6.62 21.90
C GLY A 377 7.36 -5.39 22.65
N SER A 378 8.26 -4.45 22.90
CA SER A 378 7.96 -3.20 23.63
C SER A 378 7.09 -2.26 22.82
N SER A 379 6.24 -1.47 23.48
CA SER A 379 5.46 -0.43 22.82
C SER A 379 6.36 0.61 22.15
N ASP A 380 6.00 1.04 20.94
CA ASP A 380 6.63 2.18 20.26
C ASP A 380 6.12 3.50 20.84
N TYR A 381 4.84 3.52 21.25
CA TYR A 381 4.22 4.62 21.99
C TYR A 381 3.65 4.09 23.31
N ALA A 382 3.95 4.77 24.41
CA ALA A 382 3.34 4.49 25.69
C ALA A 382 3.24 5.76 26.54
N TRP A 383 2.05 6.05 27.04
CA TRP A 383 1.79 7.20 27.91
C TRP A 383 0.60 6.93 28.83
N GLY A 384 0.52 7.71 29.91
CA GLY A 384 -0.60 7.67 30.85
C GLY A 384 -1.60 8.79 30.60
N THR A 385 -2.85 8.56 31.01
CA THR A 385 -3.93 9.55 30.96
C THR A 385 -4.58 9.69 32.34
N SER A 386 -5.79 10.24 32.39
CA SER A 386 -6.67 10.16 33.56
C SER A 386 -7.96 9.39 33.25
N LEU A 387 -7.97 8.61 32.16
CA LEU A 387 -9.14 7.89 31.66
C LEU A 387 -9.57 6.77 32.61
N GLU A 388 -8.69 6.29 33.49
CA GLU A 388 -9.02 5.36 34.58
C GLU A 388 -10.04 5.95 35.59
N THR A 389 -10.23 7.28 35.57
CA THR A 389 -11.28 7.95 36.35
C THR A 389 -12.65 7.93 35.67
N LEU A 390 -12.75 7.44 34.43
CA LEU A 390 -13.95 7.32 33.60
C LEU A 390 -14.14 5.85 33.17
N PRO A 391 -14.59 4.95 34.06
CA PRO A 391 -14.56 3.50 33.83
C PRO A 391 -15.44 3.00 32.68
N ASP A 392 -16.45 3.77 32.27
CA ASP A 392 -17.35 3.43 31.16
C ASP A 392 -16.99 4.15 29.85
N ALA A 393 -15.88 4.90 29.82
CA ALA A 393 -15.46 5.59 28.61
C ALA A 393 -15.11 4.58 27.50
N VAL A 394 -15.62 4.84 26.30
CA VAL A 394 -15.34 4.03 25.12
C VAL A 394 -14.12 4.63 24.43
N VAL A 395 -13.01 3.89 24.39
CA VAL A 395 -11.81 4.29 23.64
C VAL A 395 -12.09 4.19 22.15
N LEU A 396 -11.64 5.18 21.39
CA LEU A 396 -11.83 5.32 19.95
C LEU A 396 -10.48 5.45 19.25
N THR A 397 -10.39 4.89 18.05
CA THR A 397 -9.24 4.98 17.14
C THR A 397 -9.68 5.61 15.82
N GLY A 398 -8.80 6.43 15.23
CA GLY A 398 -8.99 6.97 13.89
C GLY A 398 -8.07 8.16 13.55
N ASP A 399 -8.03 8.50 12.26
CA ASP A 399 -7.35 9.66 11.68
C ASP A 399 -8.26 10.89 11.71
N TRP A 400 -8.29 11.58 12.85
CA TRP A 400 -9.17 12.73 13.06
C TRP A 400 -8.80 13.98 12.28
N ASN A 401 -7.64 14.05 11.61
CA ASN A 401 -7.20 15.25 10.89
C ASN A 401 -6.85 15.01 9.42
N GLY A 402 -6.90 13.76 8.96
CA GLY A 402 -6.63 13.36 7.59
C GLY A 402 -5.14 13.40 7.23
N ASP A 403 -4.23 13.22 8.21
CA ASP A 403 -2.79 13.21 7.97
C ASP A 403 -2.23 11.82 7.58
N GLY A 404 -3.10 10.82 7.55
CA GLY A 404 -2.81 9.43 7.24
C GLY A 404 -2.32 8.64 8.45
N LYS A 405 -2.52 9.12 9.68
CA LYS A 405 -2.16 8.40 10.90
C LYS A 405 -3.34 8.30 11.85
N ASP A 406 -3.49 7.11 12.41
CA ASP A 406 -4.44 6.92 13.48
C ASP A 406 -3.93 7.48 14.80
N SER A 407 -4.90 8.05 15.51
CA SER A 407 -4.72 8.62 16.83
C SER A 407 -5.86 8.15 17.73
N LEU A 408 -5.90 8.65 18.98
CA LEU A 408 -6.81 8.14 20.00
C LEU A 408 -7.79 9.21 20.47
N GLY A 409 -8.92 8.75 20.96
CA GLY A 409 -9.90 9.55 21.66
C GLY A 409 -10.79 8.70 22.53
N TYR A 410 -11.82 9.30 23.11
CA TYR A 410 -12.85 8.57 23.82
C TYR A 410 -14.22 9.23 23.71
N TYR A 411 -15.25 8.42 23.89
CA TYR A 411 -16.61 8.87 24.15
C TYR A 411 -16.96 8.62 25.62
N ASN A 412 -17.45 9.64 26.31
CA ASN A 412 -17.92 9.56 27.69
C ASN A 412 -19.45 9.36 27.71
N PRO A 413 -19.96 8.15 27.99
CA PRO A 413 -21.40 7.92 28.02
C PRO A 413 -22.11 8.62 29.18
N ALA A 414 -21.40 9.06 30.22
CA ALA A 414 -22.01 9.69 31.38
C ALA A 414 -22.56 11.10 31.07
N ASP A 415 -21.95 11.81 30.13
CA ASP A 415 -22.35 13.17 29.72
C ASP A 415 -22.52 13.34 28.20
N GLY A 416 -22.36 12.25 27.44
CA GLY A 416 -22.61 12.23 25.99
C GLY A 416 -21.54 12.95 25.17
N THR A 417 -20.31 13.09 25.68
CA THR A 417 -19.26 13.89 25.03
C THR A 417 -18.19 13.05 24.33
N TYR A 418 -17.76 13.52 23.17
CA TYR A 418 -16.55 13.03 22.48
C TYR A 418 -15.34 13.90 22.84
N HIS A 419 -14.18 13.27 22.93
CA HIS A 419 -12.88 13.88 23.21
C HIS A 419 -11.83 13.19 22.34
N LEU A 420 -11.45 13.82 21.24
CA LEU A 420 -10.52 13.26 20.24
C LEU A 420 -9.23 14.09 20.18
N ARG A 421 -8.11 13.43 19.91
CA ARG A 421 -6.78 14.05 19.91
C ARG A 421 -5.97 13.55 18.73
N ASP A 422 -5.35 14.47 18.00
CA ASP A 422 -4.60 14.19 16.77
C ASP A 422 -3.21 13.57 17.03
N THR A 423 -2.73 13.64 18.28
CA THR A 423 -1.39 13.20 18.66
C THR A 423 -1.40 12.11 19.71
N LEU A 424 -0.47 11.16 19.58
CA LEU A 424 -0.28 10.03 20.50
C LEU A 424 0.52 10.44 21.77
N ASP A 425 -0.10 11.24 22.62
CA ASP A 425 0.45 11.75 23.88
C ASP A 425 -0.67 12.16 24.88
N ASP A 426 -0.29 12.65 26.06
CA ASP A 426 -1.16 12.91 27.21
C ASP A 426 -1.84 14.30 27.23
N GLY A 427 -1.80 15.03 26.11
CA GLY A 427 -2.39 16.37 26.04
C GLY A 427 -3.91 16.40 25.95
N GLY A 428 -4.48 17.61 25.94
CA GLY A 428 -5.93 17.82 25.87
C GLY A 428 -6.54 17.52 24.50
N SER A 429 -7.86 17.36 24.41
CA SER A 429 -8.53 17.09 23.13
C SER A 429 -8.39 18.23 22.12
N ASP A 430 -8.12 17.88 20.87
CA ASP A 430 -8.17 18.80 19.73
C ASP A 430 -9.61 19.01 19.25
N TYR A 431 -10.45 17.96 19.38
CA TYR A 431 -11.88 18.02 19.13
C TYR A 431 -12.66 17.55 20.36
N ALA A 432 -13.63 18.35 20.80
CA ALA A 432 -14.56 17.95 21.83
C ALA A 432 -15.94 18.54 21.56
N TRP A 433 -16.98 17.71 21.65
CA TRP A 433 -18.37 18.14 21.50
C TRP A 433 -19.31 17.23 22.28
N GLY A 434 -20.49 17.74 22.63
CA GLY A 434 -21.56 16.98 23.25
C GLY A 434 -22.55 16.45 22.22
N THR A 435 -23.22 15.37 22.56
CA THR A 435 -24.31 14.78 21.78
C THR A 435 -25.56 14.63 22.64
N ALA A 436 -26.55 13.88 22.14
CA ALA A 436 -27.67 13.39 22.94
C ALA A 436 -27.62 11.85 23.07
N LEU A 437 -26.47 11.23 22.78
CA LEU A 437 -26.32 9.77 22.76
C LEU A 437 -26.41 9.15 24.16
N GLU A 438 -26.21 9.92 25.22
CA GLU A 438 -26.53 9.52 26.59
C GLU A 438 -28.02 9.16 26.78
N THR A 439 -28.88 9.57 25.83
CA THR A 439 -30.30 9.20 25.79
C THR A 439 -30.61 7.97 24.93
N VAL A 440 -29.59 7.33 24.33
CA VAL A 440 -29.70 6.12 23.49
C VAL A 440 -29.01 4.94 24.22
N PRO A 441 -29.75 4.16 25.01
CA PRO A 441 -29.15 3.09 25.82
C PRO A 441 -28.48 2.03 24.96
N GLY A 442 -27.21 1.72 25.29
CA GLY A 442 -26.44 0.68 24.61
C GLY A 442 -25.97 1.06 23.20
N ALA A 443 -26.00 2.36 22.83
CA ALA A 443 -25.44 2.81 21.56
C ALA A 443 -24.00 2.30 21.40
N VAL A 444 -23.75 1.63 20.27
CA VAL A 444 -22.39 1.21 19.90
C VAL A 444 -21.76 2.35 19.13
N ILE A 445 -20.68 2.91 19.65
CA ILE A 445 -19.97 4.03 19.02
C ILE A 445 -19.10 3.49 17.89
N LEU A 446 -19.13 4.17 16.74
CA LEU A 446 -18.46 3.76 15.52
C LEU A 446 -17.55 4.89 15.02
N THR A 447 -16.44 4.53 14.40
CA THR A 447 -15.49 5.45 13.78
C THR A 447 -15.13 4.94 12.39
N GLY A 448 -14.83 5.88 11.49
CA GLY A 448 -14.38 5.60 10.14
C GLY A 448 -14.59 6.76 9.16
N ASP A 449 -14.03 6.60 7.97
CA ASP A 449 -14.18 7.48 6.81
C ASP A 449 -15.35 7.02 5.94
N TRP A 450 -16.54 7.53 6.26
CA TRP A 450 -17.77 7.14 5.57
C TRP A 450 -17.86 7.62 4.11
N ASN A 451 -17.03 8.57 3.69
CA ASN A 451 -17.18 9.25 2.40
C ASN A 451 -15.93 9.34 1.52
N GLY A 452 -14.77 8.89 1.99
CA GLY A 452 -13.56 8.72 1.18
C GLY A 452 -12.88 10.04 0.83
N SER A 453 -12.94 11.05 1.72
CA SER A 453 -12.73 12.46 1.34
C SER A 453 -11.65 13.25 2.06
#